data_AF-A0A7K0NXZ8-F1
#
_entry.id   AF-A0A7K0NXZ8-F1
#
_cell.length_a   1.000
_cell.length_b   1.000
_cell.length_c   1.000
_cell.angle_alpha   90.00
_cell.angle_beta   90.00
_cell.angle_gamma   90.00
#
_symmetry.space_group_name_H-M   'P 1'
#
loop_
_entity.id
_entity.type
_entity.pdbx_description
1 polymer ?
#
loop_
_entity_poly.entity_id
_entity_poly.type
_entity_poly.pdbx_seq_one_letter_code
_entity_poly.pdbx_strand_id
1 'polypeptide(L)'
;MRSAPPAPPAPHRSPRRRITVLMGACVIVVTLLAGRLIELQAVTAEGTASVAESQRTRTTVETADRGRILDARGAVLATSVVARNITADQTLVTDPGAVAAALAPILGAD
;
A
#
# COMPACT_ATOMS: atom_id res chain seq x y z
N MET A 1 70.37 -42.84 -14.14
CA MET A 1 69.07 -42.27 -13.68
C MET A 1 68.45 -41.53 -14.85
N ARG A 2 67.33 -42.00 -15.41
CA ARG A 2 66.59 -41.27 -16.45
C ARG A 2 65.57 -40.37 -15.75
N SER A 3 65.71 -39.07 -15.92
CA SER A 3 64.80 -38.05 -15.40
C SER A 3 63.44 -38.17 -16.09
N ALA A 4 62.36 -38.18 -15.30
CA ALA A 4 61.00 -38.20 -15.80
C ALA A 4 60.65 -36.89 -16.54
N PRO A 5 59.84 -36.93 -17.61
CA PRO A 5 59.45 -35.73 -18.35
C PRO A 5 58.55 -34.81 -17.49
N PRO A 6 58.64 -33.49 -17.66
CA PRO A 6 57.81 -32.54 -16.91
C PRO A 6 56.33 -32.71 -17.28
N ALA A 7 55.47 -32.66 -16.27
CA ALA A 7 54.02 -32.77 -16.43
C ALA A 7 53.46 -31.64 -17.32
N PRO A 8 52.43 -31.92 -18.14
CA PRO A 8 51.86 -30.92 -19.04
C PRO A 8 51.22 -29.76 -18.24
N PRO A 9 51.29 -28.52 -18.75
CA PRO A 9 50.69 -27.37 -18.11
C PRO A 9 49.16 -27.51 -18.05
N ALA A 10 48.57 -27.14 -16.91
CA ALA A 10 47.14 -27.19 -16.71
C ALA A 10 46.39 -26.26 -17.68
N PRO A 11 45.18 -26.64 -18.17
CA PRO A 11 44.44 -25.83 -19.12
C PRO A 11 44.03 -24.49 -18.50
N HIS A 12 44.50 -23.39 -19.11
CA HIS A 12 44.09 -22.03 -18.80
C HIS A 12 42.62 -21.84 -19.17
N ARG A 13 41.74 -21.86 -18.16
CA ARG A 13 40.31 -21.55 -18.31
C ARG A 13 40.18 -20.11 -18.82
N SER A 14 39.70 -19.94 -20.05
CA SER A 14 39.84 -18.66 -20.74
C SER A 14 39.08 -17.53 -20.01
N PRO A 15 39.76 -16.46 -19.57
CA PRO A 15 39.12 -15.36 -18.86
C PRO A 15 38.06 -14.65 -19.72
N ARG A 16 38.26 -14.67 -21.05
CA ARG A 16 37.29 -14.14 -22.03
C ARG A 16 35.92 -14.80 -21.94
N ARG A 17 35.85 -16.13 -21.78
CA ARG A 17 34.56 -16.85 -21.67
C ARG A 17 33.81 -16.44 -20.39
N ARG A 18 34.52 -16.22 -19.29
CA ARG A 18 33.92 -15.77 -18.03
C ARG A 18 33.34 -14.36 -18.15
N ILE A 19 34.08 -13.45 -18.80
CA ILE A 19 33.61 -12.07 -19.05
C ILE A 19 32.38 -12.07 -19.96
N THR A 20 32.38 -12.84 -21.04
CA THR A 20 31.21 -12.92 -21.95
C THR A 20 29.97 -13.46 -21.24
N VAL A 21 30.12 -14.49 -20.40
CA VAL A 21 29.01 -15.04 -19.60
C VAL A 21 28.48 -14.01 -18.60
N LEU A 22 29.37 -13.31 -17.89
CA LEU A 22 28.97 -12.26 -16.93
C LEU A 22 28.27 -11.09 -17.62
N MET A 23 28.77 -10.64 -18.78
CA MET A 23 28.11 -9.60 -19.56
C MET A 23 26.76 -10.05 -20.08
N GLY A 24 26.64 -11.28 -20.58
CA GLY A 24 25.34 -11.84 -20.98
C GLY A 24 24.34 -11.87 -19.84
N ALA A 25 24.77 -12.32 -18.65
CA ALA A 25 23.93 -12.31 -17.45
C ALA A 25 23.51 -10.87 -17.05
N CYS A 26 24.44 -9.91 -17.11
CA CYS A 26 24.14 -8.51 -16.81
C CYS A 26 23.11 -7.93 -17.77
N VAL A 27 23.27 -8.16 -19.08
CA VAL A 27 22.30 -7.73 -20.10
C VAL A 27 20.92 -8.32 -19.82
N ILE A 28 20.83 -9.61 -19.51
CA ILE A 28 19.55 -10.26 -19.18
C ILE A 28 18.87 -9.57 -17.99
N VAL A 29 19.61 -9.32 -16.91
CA VAL A 29 19.06 -8.65 -15.72
C VAL A 29 18.56 -7.24 -16.07
N VAL A 30 19.34 -6.47 -16.82
CA VAL A 30 18.94 -5.12 -17.25
C VAL A 30 17.69 -5.17 -18.13
N THR A 31 17.59 -6.12 -19.07
CA THR A 31 16.41 -6.28 -19.91
C THR A 31 15.16 -6.65 -19.10
N LEU A 32 15.28 -7.52 -18.09
CA LEU A 32 14.16 -7.86 -17.20
C LEU A 32 13.70 -6.65 -16.40
N LEU A 33 14.62 -5.85 -15.85
CA LEU A 33 14.31 -4.63 -15.12
C LEU A 33 13.67 -3.57 -16.04
N ALA A 34 14.16 -3.42 -17.27
CA ALA A 34 13.56 -2.53 -18.26
C ALA A 34 12.13 -2.96 -18.63
N GLY A 35 11.90 -4.26 -18.83
CA GLY A 35 10.55 -4.80 -19.04
C GLY A 35 9.62 -4.52 -17.86
N ARG A 36 10.09 -4.74 -16.63
CA ARG A 36 9.32 -4.43 -15.41
C ARG A 36 9.01 -2.93 -15.29
N LEU A 37 9.95 -2.07 -15.68
CA LEU A 37 9.76 -0.63 -15.69
C LEU A 37 8.67 -0.23 -16.69
N ILE A 38 8.71 -0.79 -17.90
CA ILE A 38 7.69 -0.55 -18.92
C ILE A 38 6.33 -1.05 -18.45
N GLU A 39 6.24 -2.23 -17.82
CA GLU A 39 4.99 -2.72 -17.22
C GLU A 39 4.42 -1.72 -16.18
N LEU A 40 5.27 -1.22 -15.29
CA LEU A 40 4.87 -0.24 -14.27
C LEU A 40 4.49 1.12 -14.88
N GLN A 41 5.14 1.54 -15.96
CA GLN A 41 4.89 2.84 -16.59
C GLN A 41 3.82 2.81 -17.68
N ALA A 42 3.58 1.69 -18.36
CA ALA A 42 2.60 1.59 -19.45
C ALA A 42 1.29 0.96 -18.97
N VAL A 43 1.34 -0.09 -18.15
CA VAL A 43 0.15 -0.79 -17.66
C VAL A 43 -0.40 -0.14 -16.39
N THR A 44 0.49 0.37 -15.53
CA THR A 44 0.09 0.90 -14.21
C THR A 44 -0.05 2.42 -14.20
N ALA A 45 0.50 3.17 -15.17
CA ALA A 45 0.35 4.62 -15.22
C ALA A 45 -1.06 5.08 -15.60
N GLU A 46 -1.76 4.34 -16.47
CA GLU A 46 -3.15 4.65 -16.83
C GLU A 46 -4.11 4.47 -15.64
N GLY A 47 -3.73 3.66 -14.63
CA GLY A 47 -4.51 3.45 -13.41
C GLY A 47 -4.02 4.19 -12.16
N THR A 48 -2.74 4.54 -12.05
CA THR A 48 -2.15 4.96 -10.76
C THR A 48 -2.05 6.47 -10.58
N ALA A 49 -2.07 7.29 -11.64
CA ALA A 49 -2.11 8.74 -11.44
C ALA A 49 -3.44 9.15 -10.75
N SER A 50 -4.57 8.62 -11.20
CA SER A 50 -5.88 8.88 -10.59
C SER A 50 -6.10 8.12 -9.28
N VAL A 51 -5.60 6.89 -9.16
CA VAL A 51 -5.73 6.09 -7.92
C VAL A 51 -4.76 6.55 -6.82
N ALA A 52 -3.55 6.99 -7.15
CA ALA A 52 -2.64 7.56 -6.16
C ALA A 52 -3.09 8.96 -5.70
N GLU A 53 -3.71 9.77 -6.57
CA GLU A 53 -4.26 11.06 -6.16
C GLU A 53 -5.47 10.92 -5.22
N SER A 54 -6.34 9.95 -5.48
CA SER A 54 -7.47 9.60 -4.58
C SER A 54 -7.02 8.92 -3.27
N GLN A 55 -5.89 8.22 -3.26
CA GLN A 55 -5.28 7.65 -2.04
C GLN A 55 -4.43 8.66 -1.26
N ARG A 56 -3.89 9.69 -1.91
CA ARG A 56 -3.03 10.72 -1.27
C ARG A 56 -3.80 11.69 -0.40
N THR A 57 -5.08 11.91 -0.70
CA THR A 57 -5.97 12.79 0.07
C THR A 57 -7.00 11.99 0.84
N ARG A 58 -6.57 10.96 1.58
CA ARG A 58 -7.38 10.44 2.69
C ARG A 58 -6.64 10.67 3.99
N THR A 59 -6.75 11.91 4.46
CA THR A 59 -6.39 12.30 5.82
C THR A 59 -7.36 11.60 6.76
N THR A 60 -7.06 10.36 7.15
CA THR A 60 -7.75 9.72 8.27
C THR A 60 -7.22 10.38 9.53
N VAL A 61 -7.98 11.34 10.03
CA VAL A 61 -7.71 11.97 11.32
C VAL A 61 -7.99 10.91 12.40
N GLU A 62 -6.96 10.18 12.79
CA GLU A 62 -7.00 9.40 14.04
C GLU A 62 -7.19 10.41 15.18
N THR A 63 -8.44 10.52 15.62
CA THR A 63 -8.82 11.42 16.69
C THR A 63 -8.30 10.81 17.97
N ALA A 64 -7.25 11.39 18.54
CA ALA A 64 -6.82 11.01 19.88
C ALA A 64 -7.98 11.26 20.86
N ASP A 65 -8.35 10.24 21.62
CA ASP A 65 -9.32 10.40 22.71
C ASP A 65 -8.83 11.50 23.66
N ARG A 66 -9.68 12.51 23.90
CA ARG A 66 -9.37 13.57 24.87
C ARG A 66 -9.22 12.94 26.26
N GLY A 67 -8.15 13.31 26.96
CA GLY A 67 -7.95 12.93 28.35
C GLY A 67 -9.14 13.34 29.23
N ARG A 68 -9.50 12.48 30.17
CA ARG A 68 -10.58 12.74 31.14
C ARG A 68 -10.20 13.90 32.05
N ILE A 69 -11.10 14.85 32.26
CA ILE A 69 -10.92 15.90 33.27
C ILE A 69 -11.34 15.32 34.63
N LEU A 70 -10.40 15.29 35.57
CA LEU A 70 -10.55 14.73 36.91
C LEU A 70 -10.63 15.87 37.95
N ASP A 71 -11.43 15.72 39.01
CA ASP A 71 -11.37 16.59 40.19
C ASP A 71 -10.13 16.26 41.06
N ALA A 72 -9.87 17.07 42.10
CA ALA A 72 -8.72 16.86 43.01
C ALA A 72 -8.77 15.53 43.80
N ARG A 73 -9.90 14.81 43.77
CA ARG A 73 -10.13 13.50 44.40
C ARG A 73 -10.23 12.37 43.36
N GLY A 74 -9.98 12.65 42.07
CA GLY A 74 -10.02 11.68 40.98
C GLY A 74 -11.41 11.40 40.37
N ALA A 75 -12.44 12.17 40.70
CA ALA A 75 -13.77 12.01 40.11
C ALA A 75 -13.81 12.61 38.68
N VAL A 76 -14.39 11.88 37.72
CA VAL A 76 -14.47 12.32 36.31
C VAL A 76 -15.58 13.38 36.15
N LEU A 77 -15.23 14.55 35.65
CA LEU A 77 -16.15 15.67 35.42
C LEU A 77 -16.64 15.76 33.97
N ALA A 78 -15.81 15.35 33.00
CA ALA A 78 -16.18 15.30 31.59
C ALA A 78 -15.38 14.20 30.86
N THR A 79 -16.07 13.47 29.99
CA THR A 79 -15.48 12.45 29.11
C THR A 79 -16.04 12.61 27.70
N SER A 80 -15.23 12.28 26.69
CA SER A 80 -15.74 12.09 25.34
C SER A 80 -16.58 10.81 25.29
N VAL A 81 -17.74 10.87 24.64
CA VAL A 81 -18.57 9.71 24.32
C VAL A 81 -18.65 9.57 22.80
N VAL A 82 -18.67 8.34 22.31
CA VAL A 82 -18.80 8.07 20.88
C VAL A 82 -20.18 8.52 20.41
N ALA A 83 -20.21 9.54 19.55
CA ALA A 83 -21.42 10.01 18.89
C ALA A 83 -21.54 9.36 17.51
N ARG A 84 -22.75 8.89 17.17
CA ARG A 84 -23.08 8.43 15.81
C ARG A 84 -23.67 9.60 15.03
N ASN A 85 -23.06 9.95 13.90
CA ASN A 85 -23.64 10.88 12.95
C ASN A 85 -24.35 10.08 11.84
N ILE A 86 -25.66 10.28 11.69
CA ILE A 86 -26.50 9.60 10.70
C ILE A 86 -26.95 10.66 9.70
N THR A 87 -26.60 10.47 8.42
CA THR A 87 -26.97 11.39 7.33
C THR A 87 -27.81 10.63 6.30
N ALA A 88 -28.89 11.24 5.83
CA ALA A 88 -29.71 10.71 4.74
C ALA A 88 -29.36 11.39 3.41
N ASP A 89 -29.25 10.61 2.34
CA ASP A 89 -29.19 11.13 0.98
C ASP A 89 -30.62 11.28 0.43
N GLN A 90 -31.05 12.53 0.26
CA GLN A 90 -32.41 12.85 -0.13
C GLN A 90 -32.75 12.43 -1.57
N THR A 91 -31.74 12.22 -2.43
CA THR A 91 -31.96 11.85 -3.84
C THR A 91 -32.44 10.41 -4.01
N LEU A 92 -32.20 9.56 -3.00
CA LEU A 92 -32.62 8.17 -2.97
C LEU A 92 -33.98 7.98 -2.26
N VAL A 93 -34.54 9.06 -1.71
CA VAL A 93 -35.81 9.04 -0.98
C VAL A 93 -36.95 9.40 -1.93
N THR A 94 -37.69 8.38 -2.38
CA THR A 94 -38.83 8.57 -3.30
C THR A 94 -40.09 9.10 -2.58
N ASP A 95 -40.35 8.63 -1.36
CA ASP A 95 -41.45 9.09 -0.51
C ASP A 95 -40.92 9.44 0.89
N PRO A 96 -40.73 10.73 1.21
CA PRO A 96 -40.21 11.16 2.50
C PRO A 96 -41.09 10.78 3.69
N GLY A 97 -42.41 10.76 3.52
CA GLY A 97 -43.35 10.48 4.61
C GLY A 97 -43.32 9.02 5.02
N ALA A 98 -43.36 8.12 4.04
CA ALA A 98 -43.26 6.68 4.28
C ALA A 98 -41.90 6.30 4.89
N VAL A 99 -40.80 6.89 4.40
CA VAL A 99 -39.45 6.61 4.91
C VAL A 99 -39.27 7.16 6.33
N ALA A 100 -39.78 8.35 6.64
CA ALA A 100 -39.73 8.90 8.00
C ALA A 100 -40.52 8.04 8.99
N ALA A 101 -41.74 7.61 8.64
CA ALA A 101 -42.55 6.74 9.49
C ALA A 101 -41.87 5.38 9.76
N ALA A 102 -41.14 4.84 8.78
CA ALA A 102 -40.38 3.60 8.94
C ALA A 102 -39.12 3.76 9.82
N LEU A 103 -38.45 4.91 9.76
CA LEU A 103 -37.20 5.17 10.48
C LEU A 103 -37.38 5.75 11.89
N ALA A 104 -38.48 6.46 12.15
CA ALA A 104 -38.84 7.06 13.44
C ALA A 104 -38.62 6.12 14.65
N PRO A 105 -39.18 4.88 14.67
CA PRO A 105 -39.00 3.97 15.81
C PRO A 105 -37.57 3.45 15.99
N ILE A 106 -36.75 3.45 14.92
CA ILE A 106 -35.36 2.98 14.96
C ILE A 106 -34.43 4.09 15.46
N LEU A 107 -34.75 5.34 15.11
CA LEU A 107 -33.97 6.51 15.48
C LEU A 107 -34.37 7.10 16.84
N GLY A 108 -35.48 6.63 17.43
CA GLY A 108 -36.03 7.19 18.67
C GLY A 108 -36.54 8.61 18.48
N ALA A 109 -36.97 8.95 17.26
CA ALA A 109 -37.66 10.18 16.97
C ALA A 109 -39.16 9.91 17.13
N ASP A 110 -39.74 10.49 18.18
CA ASP A 110 -41.18 10.43 18.48
C ASP A 110 -42.00 11.37 17.58
#